data_AF-A0A535B3E7-F1
#
_entry.id   AF-A0A535B3E7-F1
#
_cell.length_a   1.000
_cell.length_b   1.000
_cell.length_c   1.000
_cell.angle_alpha   90.00
_cell.angle_beta   90.00
_cell.angle_gamma   90.00
#
_symmetry.space_group_name_H-M   'P 1'
#
loop_
_entity.id
_entity.type
_entity.pdbx_description
1 polymer ?
#
loop_
_entity_poly.entity_id
_entity_poly.type
_entity_poly.pdbx_seq_one_letter_code
_entity_poly.pdbx_strand_id
1 'polypeptide(L)' 'MISINDRLAAPNTDESFEEIKPAVESVAKTLFGDADITLERNPDPRQRLNVRIKTSRSLGLGELMRNLQND' A
#
# COMPACT_ATOMS: atom_id res chain seq x y z
N MET A 1 5.75 -2.47 -1.90
CA MET A 1 5.89 -1.23 -1.12
C MET A 1 5.44 -0.09 -2.01
N ILE A 2 4.54 0.76 -1.52
CA ILE A 2 4.04 1.92 -2.25
C ILE A 2 4.70 3.17 -1.66
N SER A 3 5.28 4.01 -2.51
CA SER A 3 5.93 5.26 -2.11
C SER A 3 5.19 6.44 -2.71
N ILE A 4 4.72 7.35 -1.86
CA ILE A 4 4.02 8.55 -2.29
C ILE A 4 5.06 9.63 -2.50
N ASN A 5 5.24 10.01 -3.76
CA ASN A 5 6.29 10.94 -4.15
C ASN A 5 5.94 12.39 -3.79
N ASP A 6 4.65 12.72 -3.75
CA ASP A 6 4.17 14.07 -3.52
C ASP A 6 4.17 14.42 -2.03
N ARG A 7 5.23 15.09 -1.58
CA ARG A 7 5.37 15.56 -0.19
C ARG A 7 4.54 16.82 0.10
N LEU A 8 4.04 17.49 -0.93
CA LEU A 8 3.25 18.71 -0.79
C LEU A 8 1.77 18.37 -0.55
N ALA A 9 1.27 17.38 -1.28
CA ALA A 9 -0.09 16.87 -1.16
C ALA A 9 -0.25 15.78 -0.10
N ALA A 10 0.79 14.98 0.17
CA ALA A 10 0.77 13.89 1.14
C ALA A 10 2.03 13.91 2.02
N PRO A 11 2.09 14.82 3.02
CA PRO A 11 3.15 14.78 4.03
C PRO A 11 3.13 13.44 4.79
N ASN A 12 4.25 13.07 5.42
CA ASN A 12 4.33 11.81 6.16
C ASN A 12 3.68 11.91 7.56
N THR A 13 2.39 12.26 7.60
CA THR A 13 1.57 12.37 8.81
C THR A 13 0.61 11.19 8.93
N ASP A 14 0.06 10.98 10.13
CA ASP A 14 -0.99 9.97 10.34
C ASP A 14 -2.24 10.30 9.52
N GLU A 15 -2.59 11.58 9.43
CA GLU A 15 -3.74 12.06 8.66
C GLU A 15 -3.63 11.69 7.18
N SER A 16 -2.51 12.00 6.53
CA SER A 16 -2.29 11.62 5.13
C SER A 16 -2.20 10.11 4.94
N PHE A 17 -1.72 9.36 5.93
CA PHE A 17 -1.77 7.90 5.89
C PHE A 17 -3.20 7.39 5.91
N GLU A 18 -4.05 7.90 6.81
CA GLU A 18 -5.46 7.53 6.89
C GLU A 18 -6.22 7.89 5.61
N GLU A 19 -5.91 9.01 4.96
CA GLU A 19 -6.50 9.40 3.68
C GLU A 19 -6.13 8.45 2.53
N ILE A 20 -4.87 8.01 2.44
CA ILE A 20 -4.44 7.11 1.37
C ILE A 20 -4.73 5.64 1.67
N LYS A 21 -4.91 5.28 2.94
CA LYS A 21 -5.15 3.92 3.41
C LYS A 21 -6.26 3.21 2.62
N PRO A 22 -7.46 3.78 2.41
CA PRO A 22 -8.50 3.11 1.62
C PRO A 22 -8.10 2.84 0.17
N ALA A 23 -7.36 3.76 -0.47
CA ALA A 23 -6.86 3.56 -1.83
C ALA A 23 -5.81 2.44 -1.88
N VAL A 24 -4.89 2.41 -0.91
CA VAL A 24 -3.89 1.36 -0.77
C VAL A 24 -4.53 0.01 -0.44
N GLU A 25 -5.53 -0.03 0.43
CA GLU A 25 -6.30 -1.24 0.73
C GLU A 25 -7.03 -1.76 -0.51
N SER A 26 -7.62 -0.89 -1.32
CA SER A 26 -8.26 -1.31 -2.58
C SER A 26 -7.27 -1.97 -3.52
N VAL A 27 -6.12 -1.34 -3.77
CA VAL A 27 -5.07 -1.91 -4.64
C VAL A 27 -4.51 -3.20 -4.05
N ALA A 28 -4.30 -3.24 -2.73
CA ALA A 28 -3.83 -4.44 -2.06
C ALA A 28 -4.85 -5.58 -2.11
N LYS A 29 -6.15 -5.28 -2.02
CA LYS A 29 -7.22 -6.27 -2.18
C LYS A 29 -7.28 -6.78 -3.62
N THR A 30 -7.09 -5.93 -4.63
CA THR A 30 -6.98 -6.39 -6.02
C THR A 30 -5.77 -7.31 -6.17
N LEU A 31 -4.60 -6.92 -5.69
CA LEU A 31 -3.37 -7.71 -5.81
C LEU A 31 -3.40 -9.04 -5.06
N PHE A 32 -3.77 -9.00 -3.77
CA PHE A 32 -3.66 -10.13 -2.85
C PHE A 32 -4.99 -10.87 -2.63
N GLY A 33 -6.12 -10.37 -3.16
CA GLY A 33 -7.45 -10.95 -2.98
C GLY A 33 -7.93 -10.90 -1.52
N ASP A 34 -8.59 -11.96 -1.07
CA ASP A 34 -8.98 -12.19 0.34
C ASP A 34 -7.81 -12.57 1.26
N ALA A 35 -6.58 -12.15 0.95
CA ALA A 35 -5.47 -12.35 1.87
C ALA A 35 -5.54 -11.35 3.02
N ASP A 36 -5.23 -11.80 4.24
CA ASP A 36 -4.93 -10.89 5.34
C ASP A 36 -3.74 -10.01 4.96
N ILE A 37 -4.01 -8.72 4.80
CA ILE A 37 -3.03 -7.68 4.52
C ILE A 37 -2.91 -6.78 5.74
N THR A 38 -1.68 -6.37 6.05
CA THR A 38 -1.39 -5.35 7.06
C THR A 38 -0.65 -4.21 6.39
N LEU A 39 -1.11 -2.98 6.61
CA LEU A 39 -0.49 -1.78 6.10
C LEU A 39 0.31 -1.11 7.21
N GLU A 40 1.58 -0.86 6.96
CA GLU A 40 2.46 -0.15 7.89
C GLU A 40 3.09 1.06 7.20
N ARG A 41 3.19 2.18 7.93
CA ARG A 41 3.95 3.36 7.49
C ARG A 41 5.23 3.51 8.30
N ASN A 42 6.23 4.16 7.72
CA ASN A 42 7.36 4.65 8.50
C ASN A 42 7.01 6.03 9.08
N PRO A 43 6.97 6.22 10.41
CA PRO A 43 6.57 7.50 11.01
C PRO A 43 7.64 8.60 10.89
N ASP A 44 8.82 8.34 10.32
CA ASP A 44 9.87 9.35 10.18
C ASP A 44 9.45 10.51 9.24
N PRO A 45 9.19 11.73 9.77
CA PRO A 45 8.70 12.86 8.97
C PRO A 45 9.72 13.37 7.94
N ARG A 46 10.99 12.97 8.04
CA ARG A 46 12.02 13.28 7.04
C ARG A 46 11.89 12.39 5.80
N GLN A 47 11.25 11.24 5.94
CA GLN A 47 11.00 10.33 4.83
C GLN A 47 9.68 10.65 4.13
N ARG A 48 9.58 10.21 2.86
CA ARG A 48 8.33 10.24 2.11
C ARG A 48 7.35 9.26 2.75
N LEU A 49 6.05 9.53 2.59
CA LEU A 49 5.02 8.60 3.02
C LEU A 49 5.20 7.30 2.24
N ASN A 50 5.65 6.27 2.95
CA ASN A 50 5.91 4.95 2.42
C ASN A 50 4.96 3.98 3.11
N VAL A 51 4.15 3.28 2.33
CA VAL A 51 3.24 2.25 2.83
C VAL A 51 3.80 0.88 2.46
N ARG A 52 4.13 0.11 3.49
CA ARG A 52 4.53 -1.28 3.37
C ARG A 52 3.30 -2.15 3.56
N ILE A 53 3.00 -2.92 2.51
CA ILE A 53 1.96 -3.94 2.54
C ILE A 53 2.64 -5.24 2.96
N LYS A 54 2.21 -5.83 4.07
CA LYS A 54 2.58 -7.17 4.51
C LYS A 54 1.39 -8.10 4.28
N THR A 55 1.66 -9.33 3.87
CA THR A 55 0.65 -10.38 3.81
C THR A 55 1.28 -11.70 4.24
N SER A 56 0.48 -12.53 4.90
CA SER A 56 0.85 -13.91 5.24
C SER A 56 0.77 -14.85 4.03
N ARG A 57 0.14 -14.40 2.93
CA ARG A 57 -0.05 -15.18 1.73
C ARG A 57 1.11 -14.94 0.75
N SER A 58 1.93 -15.98 0.54
CA SER A 58 2.95 -15.97 -0.51
C SER A 58 2.30 -16.24 -1.86
N LEU A 59 1.83 -15.21 -2.54
CA LEU A 59 1.38 -15.30 -3.93
C LEU A 59 2.58 -15.23 -4.88
N GLY A 60 2.57 -16.06 -5.92
CA GLY A 60 3.59 -15.98 -6.96
C GLY A 60 3.48 -14.67 -7.75
N LEU A 61 4.60 -14.13 -8.22
CA LEU A 61 4.61 -12.91 -9.05
C LEU A 61 3.63 -12.98 -10.23
N GLY A 62 3.47 -14.15 -10.83
CA GLY A 62 2.52 -14.38 -11.93
C GLY A 62 1.05 -14.23 -11.52
N GLU A 63 0.68 -14.61 -10.30
CA GLU A 63 -0.68 -14.39 -9.78
C GLU A 63 -0.93 -12.92 -9.48
N LEU A 64 0.06 -12.23 -8.89
CA LEU A 64 -0.03 -10.79 -8.61
C LEU A 64 -0.22 -9.97 -9.89
N MET A 65 0.56 -10.27 -10.94
CA MET A 65 0.43 -9.57 -12.23
C MET A 65 -0.92 -9.86 -12.90
N ARG A 66 -1.40 -11.11 -12.82
CA ARG A 66 -2.70 -11.48 -13.39
C ARG A 66 -3.86 -10.78 -12.69
N ASN A 67 -3.79 -10.63 -11.37
CA ASN A 67 -4.82 -9.92 -10.61
C ASN A 67 -4.83 -8.41 -10.92
N LEU A 68 -3.66 -7.81 -11.13
CA LEU A 68 -3.54 -6.40 -11.51
C LEU A 68 -4.03 -6.10 -12.93
N GLN A 69 -3.92 -7.05 -13.86
CA GLN A 69 -4.38 -6.89 -15.25
C GLN A 69 -5.89 -7.02 -15.42
N ASN A 70 -6.61 -7.44 -14.38
CA ASN A 70 -8.04 -7.69 -14.40
C ASN A 70 -8.89 -6.54 -13.82
N ASP A 71 -8.29 -5.37 -13.60
CA ASP A 71 -8.92 -4.13 -13.12
C ASP A 71 -9.08 -3.11 -14.26
#